data_AF-A0A9W7GI27-F1
#
_entry.id   AF-A0A9W7GI27-F1
#
_cell.length_a   1.000
_cell.length_b   1.000
_cell.length_c   1.000
_cell.angle_alpha   90.00
_cell.angle_beta   90.00
_cell.angle_gamma   90.00
#
_symmetry.space_group_name_H-M   'P 1'
#
loop_
_entity.id
_entity.type
_entity.pdbx_description
1 polymer ?
#
loop_
_entity_poly.entity_id
_entity_poly.type
_entity_poly.pdbx_seq_one_letter_code
_entity_poly.pdbx_strand_id
1 'polypeptide(L)'
;MANEAMDRQERGSHRVFLVKICLMILLLLSDMGLNSSVEFDDFVKGDTSENSKNILVLMFGLQLVVQISTFLVLFLMMGDTYLFRVGLLGVLAKQFTGVLLIHPFYIAFTMFIGGYRVTEMHDDTTIVTLWELPYFAPLSIAHKIVASIYYVANLRSTIKLGSPLYYNKDAWVEIFYDSNRDTSKIEQTESLLRRRVTRKKV
;
A
#
# COMPACT_ATOMS: atom_id res chain seq x y z
N MET A 1 37.03 13.80 14.81
CA MET A 1 36.66 14.26 13.46
C MET A 1 35.99 13.19 12.59
N ALA A 2 36.60 12.05 12.25
CA ALA A 2 35.93 11.02 11.41
C ALA A 2 34.69 10.40 12.08
N ASN A 3 34.78 10.05 13.37
CA ASN A 3 33.64 9.50 14.13
C ASN A 3 32.48 10.51 14.27
N GLU A 4 32.77 11.81 14.41
CA GLU A 4 31.74 12.85 14.53
C GLU A 4 31.02 13.14 13.21
N ALA A 5 31.73 13.02 12.09
CA ALA A 5 31.13 13.15 10.76
C ALA A 5 30.22 11.96 10.44
N MET A 6 30.64 10.75 10.82
CA MET A 6 29.87 9.51 10.68
C MET A 6 28.57 9.55 11.50
N ASP A 7 28.66 9.97 12.77
CA ASP A 7 27.51 10.11 13.68
C ASP A 7 26.47 11.14 13.19
N ARG A 8 26.90 12.19 12.49
CA ARG A 8 25.97 13.18 11.91
C ARG A 8 25.25 12.63 10.68
N GLN A 9 25.96 11.86 9.85
CA GLN A 9 25.39 11.27 8.64
C GLN A 9 24.33 10.21 8.97
N GLU A 10 24.59 9.35 9.97
CA GLU A 10 23.61 8.36 10.43
C GLU A 10 22.36 9.01 11.05
N ARG A 11 22.54 10.08 11.84
CA ARG A 11 21.42 10.86 12.40
C ARG A 11 20.56 11.50 11.32
N GLY A 12 21.18 12.05 10.27
CA GLY A 12 20.46 12.65 9.15
C GLY A 12 19.58 11.63 8.41
N SER A 13 20.13 10.46 8.12
CA SER A 13 19.40 9.37 7.44
C SER A 13 18.18 8.90 8.24
N HIS A 14 18.33 8.70 9.55
CA HIS A 14 17.22 8.32 10.43
C HIS A 14 16.09 9.35 10.45
N ARG A 15 16.43 10.66 10.50
CA ARG A 15 15.42 11.73 10.52
C ARG A 15 14.63 11.77 9.21
N VAL A 16 15.30 11.62 8.07
CA VAL A 16 14.62 11.58 6.75
C VAL A 16 13.70 10.37 6.65
N PHE A 17 14.15 9.21 7.14
CA PHE A 17 13.32 8.01 7.16
C PHE A 17 12.09 8.18 8.06
N LEU A 18 12.26 8.75 9.26
CA LEU A 18 11.17 9.02 10.18
C LEU A 18 10.14 9.98 9.58
N VAL A 19 10.58 11.04 8.92
CA VAL A 19 9.68 11.97 8.20
C VAL A 19 8.84 11.25 7.16
N LYS A 20 9.44 10.32 6.40
CA LYS A 20 8.71 9.52 5.39
C LYS A 20 7.67 8.61 6.05
N ILE A 21 7.99 7.96 7.17
CA ILE A 21 7.00 7.17 7.92
C ILE A 21 5.85 8.05 8.42
N CYS A 22 6.17 9.19 9.04
CA CYS A 22 5.14 10.12 9.52
C CYS A 22 4.24 10.59 8.38
N LEU A 23 4.82 10.94 7.23
CA LEU A 23 4.07 11.30 6.04
C LEU A 23 3.16 10.16 5.55
N MET A 24 3.66 8.93 5.52
CA MET A 24 2.87 7.74 5.16
C MET A 24 1.68 7.56 6.11
N ILE A 25 1.91 7.63 7.42
CA ILE A 25 0.84 7.48 8.42
C ILE A 25 -0.19 8.59 8.26
N LEU A 26 0.24 9.83 8.06
CA LEU A 26 -0.66 10.96 7.84
C LEU A 26 -1.52 10.75 6.59
N LEU A 27 -0.94 10.33 5.47
CA LEU A 27 -1.68 10.04 4.24
C LEU A 27 -2.70 8.92 4.43
N LEU A 28 -2.33 7.83 5.13
CA LEU A 28 -3.25 6.73 5.41
C LEU A 28 -4.40 7.16 6.34
N LEU A 29 -4.11 7.99 7.36
CA LEU A 29 -5.14 8.56 8.23
C LEU A 29 -6.06 9.52 7.47
N SER A 30 -5.51 10.33 6.55
CA SER A 30 -6.30 11.19 5.67
C SER A 30 -7.22 10.37 4.76
N ASP A 31 -6.73 9.30 4.12
CA ASP A 31 -7.59 8.44 3.28
C ASP A 31 -8.67 7.77 4.13
N MET A 32 -8.34 7.27 5.32
CA MET A 32 -9.30 6.65 6.24
C MET A 32 -10.37 7.64 6.70
N GLY A 33 -9.97 8.89 7.00
CA GLY A 33 -10.87 9.98 7.35
C GLY A 33 -11.83 10.29 6.20
N LEU A 34 -11.31 10.51 4.99
CA LEU A 34 -12.11 10.76 3.79
C LEU A 34 -13.06 9.59 3.49
N ASN A 35 -12.55 8.36 3.50
CA ASN A 35 -13.34 7.16 3.24
C ASN A 35 -14.47 6.94 4.27
N SER A 36 -14.31 7.48 5.48
CA SER A 36 -15.37 7.47 6.50
C SER A 36 -16.34 8.64 6.30
N SER A 37 -15.84 9.86 6.05
CA SER A 37 -16.67 11.06 5.95
C SER A 37 -17.61 11.06 4.74
N VAL A 38 -17.17 10.57 3.56
CA VAL A 38 -17.95 10.66 2.31
C VAL A 38 -19.29 9.88 2.39
N GLU A 39 -19.46 9.00 3.39
CA GLU A 39 -20.67 8.17 3.57
C GLU A 39 -21.64 8.66 4.64
N PHE A 40 -21.15 9.42 5.62
CA PHE A 40 -21.93 9.80 6.81
C PHE A 40 -22.23 11.28 6.89
N ASP A 41 -21.52 12.12 6.12
CA ASP A 41 -21.79 13.54 6.18
C ASP A 41 -23.08 13.85 5.42
N ASP A 42 -24.07 14.27 6.20
CA ASP A 42 -25.38 14.71 5.75
C ASP A 42 -25.24 16.14 5.20
N PHE A 43 -24.42 16.33 4.15
CA PHE A 43 -24.20 17.63 3.48
C PHE A 43 -25.49 18.26 2.95
N VAL A 44 -26.61 17.56 3.07
CA VAL A 44 -27.94 17.84 2.52
C VAL A 44 -28.82 18.68 3.48
N LYS A 45 -28.43 18.89 4.74
CA LYS A 45 -29.29 19.59 5.72
C LYS A 45 -29.29 21.13 5.67
N GLY A 46 -28.59 21.77 4.73
CA GLY A 46 -28.51 23.23 4.65
C GLY A 46 -28.51 23.80 3.22
N ASP A 47 -29.70 24.18 2.75
CA ASP A 47 -30.02 25.28 1.82
C ASP A 47 -29.27 25.47 0.48
N THR A 48 -28.46 24.54 -0.02
CA THR A 48 -28.01 24.60 -1.43
C THR A 48 -27.55 23.23 -1.95
N SER A 49 -28.45 22.50 -2.63
CA SER A 49 -28.17 21.20 -3.28
C SER A 49 -26.88 21.21 -4.13
N GLU A 50 -26.59 22.32 -4.81
CA GLU A 50 -25.37 22.45 -5.64
C GLU A 50 -24.07 22.47 -4.82
N ASN A 51 -24.06 23.10 -3.64
CA ASN A 51 -22.86 23.16 -2.80
C ASN A 51 -22.49 21.77 -2.27
N SER A 52 -23.50 20.96 -1.90
CA SER A 52 -23.30 19.59 -1.41
C SER A 52 -22.72 18.69 -2.51
N LYS A 53 -23.23 18.79 -3.75
CA LYS A 53 -22.69 18.05 -4.91
C LYS A 53 -21.22 18.43 -5.17
N ASN A 54 -20.88 19.72 -5.12
CA ASN A 54 -19.52 20.21 -5.32
C ASN A 54 -18.55 19.71 -4.23
N ILE A 55 -18.97 19.71 -2.96
CA ILE A 55 -18.17 19.20 -1.85
C ILE A 55 -17.91 17.70 -2.02
N LEU A 56 -18.90 16.91 -2.43
CA LEU A 56 -18.74 15.47 -2.63
C LEU A 56 -17.71 15.16 -3.73
N VAL A 57 -17.78 15.87 -4.87
CA VAL A 57 -16.79 15.75 -5.95
C VAL A 57 -15.39 16.16 -5.46
N LEU A 58 -15.30 17.24 -4.67
CA LEU A 58 -14.03 17.68 -4.09
C LEU A 58 -13.43 16.64 -3.14
N MET A 59 -14.23 16.05 -2.25
CA MET A 59 -13.77 15.02 -1.33
C MET A 59 -13.34 13.74 -2.06
N PHE A 60 -14.08 13.32 -3.07
CA PHE A 60 -13.70 12.20 -3.94
C PHE A 60 -12.37 12.47 -4.66
N GLY A 61 -12.21 13.67 -5.25
CA GLY A 61 -10.96 14.08 -5.89
C GLY A 61 -9.78 14.11 -4.91
N LEU A 62 -9.99 14.65 -3.71
CA LEU A 62 -8.99 14.70 -2.65
C LEU A 62 -8.58 13.29 -2.20
N GLN A 63 -9.54 12.36 -2.08
CA GLN A 63 -9.27 10.97 -1.73
C GLN A 63 -8.36 10.30 -2.78
N LEU A 64 -8.62 10.50 -4.07
CA LEU A 64 -7.75 9.98 -5.14
C LEU A 64 -6.34 10.57 -5.07
N VAL A 65 -6.22 11.88 -4.82
CA VAL A 65 -4.91 12.54 -4.66
C VAL A 65 -4.15 11.94 -3.48
N VAL A 66 -4.80 11.68 -2.35
CA VAL A 66 -4.18 11.05 -1.18
C VAL A 66 -3.72 9.63 -1.50
N GLN A 67 -4.51 8.83 -2.21
CA GLN A 67 -4.16 7.46 -2.60
C GLN A 67 -2.95 7.43 -3.55
N ILE A 68 -2.93 8.30 -4.56
CA ILE A 68 -1.80 8.45 -5.48
C ILE A 68 -0.56 8.92 -4.71
N SER A 69 -0.72 9.89 -3.81
CA SER A 69 0.38 10.39 -2.98
C SER A 69 0.96 9.29 -2.09
N THR A 70 0.09 8.43 -1.51
CA THR A 70 0.50 7.27 -0.70
C THR A 70 1.35 6.31 -1.53
N PHE A 71 0.90 6.00 -2.75
CA PHE A 71 1.66 5.17 -3.69
C PHE A 71 3.02 5.79 -4.03
N LEU A 72 3.08 7.10 -4.32
CA LEU A 72 4.32 7.79 -4.63
C LEU A 72 5.29 7.79 -3.45
N VAL A 73 4.82 8.03 -2.22
CA VAL A 73 5.67 7.97 -1.02
C VAL A 73 6.24 6.56 -0.82
N LEU A 74 5.41 5.52 -0.98
CA LEU A 74 5.87 4.13 -0.91
C LEU A 74 6.91 3.84 -2.00
N PHE A 75 6.65 4.30 -3.23
CA PHE A 75 7.56 4.14 -4.36
C PHE A 75 8.90 4.85 -4.12
N LEU A 76 8.89 6.07 -3.59
CA LEU A 76 10.10 6.80 -3.22
C LEU A 76 10.88 6.09 -2.11
N MET A 77 10.20 5.56 -1.08
CA MET A 77 10.85 4.77 -0.02
C MET A 77 11.57 3.53 -0.59
N MET A 78 10.94 2.83 -1.55
CA MET A 78 11.58 1.73 -2.26
C MET A 78 12.74 2.21 -3.13
N GLY A 79 12.60 3.37 -3.79
CA GLY A 79 13.62 3.99 -4.63
C GLY A 79 14.93 4.29 -3.90
N ASP A 80 14.85 4.57 -2.60
CA ASP A 80 16.03 4.83 -1.78
C ASP A 80 16.84 3.57 -1.44
N THR A 81 16.26 2.38 -1.59
CA THR A 81 16.91 1.11 -1.24
C THR A 81 18.08 0.81 -2.18
N TYR A 82 19.06 0.06 -1.69
CA TYR A 82 20.23 -0.33 -2.47
C TYR A 82 19.86 -1.06 -3.76
N LEU A 83 18.84 -1.93 -3.70
CA LEU A 83 18.39 -2.75 -4.82
C LEU A 83 17.90 -1.92 -6.00
N PHE A 84 17.24 -0.80 -5.70
CA PHE A 84 16.77 0.13 -6.71
C PHE A 84 17.95 0.88 -7.34
N ARG A 85 18.95 1.29 -6.54
CA ARG A 85 20.16 1.99 -7.02
C ARG A 85 21.02 1.15 -7.96
N VAL A 86 21.07 -0.18 -7.75
CA VAL A 86 21.83 -1.10 -8.61
C VAL A 86 21.02 -1.65 -9.79
N GLY A 87 19.78 -1.16 -9.99
CA GLY A 87 18.93 -1.58 -11.12
C GLY A 87 18.25 -2.94 -10.94
N LEU A 88 18.32 -3.55 -9.74
CA LEU A 88 17.61 -4.81 -9.39
C LEU A 88 16.15 -4.55 -9.00
N LEU A 89 15.48 -3.66 -9.74
CA LEU A 89 14.09 -3.26 -9.48
C LEU A 89 13.15 -4.48 -9.51
N GLY A 90 13.39 -5.45 -10.39
CA GLY A 90 12.58 -6.67 -10.48
C GLY A 90 12.60 -7.54 -9.21
N VAL A 91 13.73 -7.61 -8.50
CA VAL A 91 13.85 -8.42 -7.27
C VAL A 91 13.11 -7.75 -6.12
N LEU A 92 13.27 -6.43 -5.99
CA LEU A 92 12.55 -5.65 -4.98
C LEU A 92 11.05 -5.65 -5.27
N ALA A 93 10.66 -5.44 -6.53
CA ALA A 93 9.27 -5.51 -6.98
C ALA A 93 8.65 -6.88 -6.69
N LYS A 94 9.40 -8.00 -6.82
CA LYS A 94 8.94 -9.34 -6.45
C LYS A 94 8.64 -9.46 -4.95
N GLN A 95 9.44 -8.81 -4.10
CA GLN A 95 9.25 -8.86 -2.65
C GLN A 95 8.11 -7.96 -2.16
N PHE A 96 7.81 -6.88 -2.90
CA PHE A 96 6.75 -5.92 -2.61
C PHE A 96 5.57 -6.00 -3.60
N THR A 97 5.47 -7.08 -4.39
CA THR A 97 4.44 -7.22 -5.44
C THR A 97 3.04 -7.08 -4.87
N GLY A 98 2.80 -7.61 -3.67
CA GLY A 98 1.50 -7.50 -3.01
C GLY A 98 1.07 -6.06 -2.78
N VAL A 99 1.97 -5.20 -2.27
CA VAL A 99 1.64 -3.78 -2.05
C VAL A 99 1.58 -3.00 -3.36
N LEU A 100 2.37 -3.38 -4.37
CA LEU A 100 2.32 -2.73 -5.68
C LEU A 100 1.06 -3.07 -6.48
N LEU A 101 0.50 -4.27 -6.31
CA LEU A 101 -0.76 -4.65 -6.95
C LEU A 101 -1.98 -4.13 -6.19
N ILE A 102 -1.91 -4.02 -4.86
CA ILE A 102 -3.07 -3.55 -4.07
C ILE A 102 -3.36 -2.06 -4.29
N HIS A 103 -2.37 -1.23 -4.63
CA HIS A 103 -2.58 0.19 -4.98
C HIS A 103 -3.50 0.40 -6.20
N PRO A 104 -3.15 -0.08 -7.41
CA PRO A 104 -4.00 0.12 -8.58
C PRO A 104 -5.36 -0.56 -8.40
N PHE A 105 -5.41 -1.70 -7.71
CA PHE A 105 -6.68 -2.35 -7.38
C PHE A 105 -7.57 -1.48 -6.48
N TYR A 106 -7.02 -0.94 -5.39
CA TYR A 106 -7.77 -0.10 -4.46
C TYR A 106 -8.18 1.24 -5.08
N ILE A 107 -7.31 1.87 -5.88
CA ILE A 107 -7.64 3.09 -6.62
C ILE A 107 -8.77 2.83 -7.63
N ALA A 108 -8.69 1.75 -8.40
CA ALA A 108 -9.74 1.39 -9.34
C ALA A 108 -11.08 1.13 -8.63
N PHE A 109 -11.03 0.43 -7.48
CA PHE A 109 -12.23 0.15 -6.71
C PHE A 109 -12.84 1.41 -6.08
N THR A 110 -11.99 2.32 -5.58
CA THR A 110 -12.40 3.65 -5.09
C THR A 110 -13.01 4.48 -6.22
N MET A 111 -12.40 4.48 -7.40
CA MET A 111 -12.89 5.21 -8.58
C MET A 111 -14.25 4.68 -9.03
N PHE A 112 -14.45 3.36 -9.02
CA PHE A 112 -15.72 2.75 -9.39
C PHE A 112 -16.85 3.17 -8.44
N ILE A 113 -16.63 3.07 -7.13
CA ILE A 113 -17.66 3.39 -6.13
C ILE A 113 -17.89 4.89 -6.01
N GLY A 114 -16.81 5.68 -6.01
CA GLY A 114 -16.91 7.13 -5.97
C GLY A 114 -17.55 7.70 -7.23
N GLY A 115 -17.21 7.15 -8.41
CA GLY A 115 -17.86 7.50 -9.67
C GLY A 115 -19.34 7.17 -9.66
N TYR A 116 -19.72 5.95 -9.26
CA TYR A 116 -21.12 5.55 -9.11
C TYR A 116 -21.88 6.50 -8.19
N ARG A 117 -21.31 6.84 -7.03
CA ARG A 117 -21.90 7.79 -6.07
C ARG A 117 -22.10 9.19 -6.66
N VAL A 118 -21.09 9.73 -7.35
CA VAL A 118 -21.16 11.06 -7.97
C VAL A 118 -22.24 11.10 -9.06
N THR A 119 -22.35 10.05 -9.87
CA THR A 119 -23.36 9.95 -10.93
C THR A 119 -24.78 9.89 -10.35
N GLU A 120 -25.04 9.02 -9.38
CA GLU A 120 -26.39 8.89 -8.78
C GLU A 120 -26.82 10.17 -8.03
N MET A 121 -25.87 10.90 -7.43
CA MET A 121 -26.12 12.21 -6.79
C MET A 121 -26.40 13.33 -7.79
N HIS A 122 -25.91 13.20 -9.02
CA HIS A 122 -26.19 14.16 -10.07
C HIS A 122 -27.66 14.07 -10.52
N ASP A 123 -28.24 12.87 -10.51
CA ASP A 123 -29.63 12.57 -10.90
C ASP A 123 -30.67 12.85 -9.79
N ASP A 124 -30.34 13.76 -8.85
CA ASP A 124 -31.18 14.23 -7.73
C ASP A 124 -31.62 13.15 -6.72
N THR A 125 -30.90 12.03 -6.67
CA THR A 125 -31.07 11.00 -5.63
C THR A 125 -30.51 11.50 -4.29
N THR A 126 -31.26 11.30 -3.20
CA THR A 126 -30.79 11.66 -1.85
C THR A 126 -29.81 10.60 -1.30
N ILE A 127 -28.94 10.96 -0.37
CA ILE A 127 -28.01 10.01 0.30
C ILE A 127 -28.75 8.83 0.91
N VAL A 128 -29.91 9.07 1.53
CA VAL A 128 -30.74 8.02 2.13
C VAL A 128 -31.20 7.01 1.08
N THR A 129 -31.68 7.49 -0.08
CA THR A 129 -32.13 6.62 -1.18
C THR A 129 -30.97 5.87 -1.86
N LEU A 130 -29.73 6.39 -1.78
CA LEU A 130 -28.55 5.68 -2.27
C LEU A 130 -28.25 4.42 -1.44
N TRP A 131 -28.44 4.49 -0.13
CA TRP A 131 -28.27 3.35 0.78
C TRP A 131 -29.35 2.27 0.64
N GLU A 132 -30.52 2.65 0.12
CA GLU A 132 -31.62 1.73 -0.18
C GLU A 132 -31.39 0.94 -1.49
N LEU A 133 -30.39 1.33 -2.31
CA LEU A 133 -30.04 0.60 -3.51
C LEU A 133 -29.45 -0.77 -3.17
N PRO A 134 -29.97 -1.87 -3.74
CA PRO A 134 -29.60 -3.24 -3.35
C PRO A 134 -28.12 -3.56 -3.58
N TYR A 135 -27.46 -2.87 -4.51
CA TYR A 135 -26.07 -3.10 -4.86
C TYR A 135 -25.09 -2.15 -4.14
N PHE A 136 -25.55 -0.98 -3.68
CA PHE A 136 -24.65 0.03 -3.14
C PHE A 136 -24.12 -0.34 -1.75
N ALA A 137 -25.00 -0.75 -0.84
CA ALA A 137 -24.62 -1.14 0.52
C ALA A 137 -23.58 -2.29 0.57
N PRO A 138 -23.77 -3.45 -0.12
CA PRO A 138 -22.77 -4.50 -0.10
C PRO A 138 -21.45 -4.08 -0.77
N LEU A 139 -21.51 -3.23 -1.80
CA LEU A 139 -20.33 -2.73 -2.49
C LEU A 139 -19.50 -1.78 -1.61
N SER A 140 -20.16 -0.88 -0.87
CA SER A 140 -19.52 -0.01 0.13
C SER A 140 -18.85 -0.82 1.24
N ILE A 141 -19.54 -1.84 1.78
CA ILE A 141 -18.97 -2.74 2.80
C ILE A 141 -17.74 -3.46 2.26
N ALA A 142 -17.82 -4.01 1.05
CA ALA A 142 -16.70 -4.69 0.40
C ALA A 142 -15.50 -3.73 0.23
N HIS A 143 -15.75 -2.48 -0.15
CA HIS A 143 -14.72 -1.46 -0.28
C HIS A 143 -14.03 -1.12 1.04
N LYS A 144 -14.77 -1.02 2.15
CA LYS A 144 -14.16 -0.81 3.47
C LYS A 144 -13.28 -1.98 3.92
N ILE A 145 -13.68 -3.20 3.60
CA ILE A 145 -12.85 -4.40 3.86
C ILE A 145 -11.55 -4.31 3.06
N VAL A 146 -11.65 -3.98 1.77
CA VAL A 146 -10.46 -3.79 0.90
C VAL A 146 -9.59 -2.65 1.41
N ALA A 147 -10.17 -1.52 1.82
CA ALA A 147 -9.47 -0.37 2.38
C ALA A 147 -8.67 -0.79 3.63
N SER A 148 -9.27 -1.57 4.52
CA SER A 148 -8.62 -2.08 5.73
C SER A 148 -7.39 -2.95 5.40
N ILE A 149 -7.52 -3.84 4.41
CA ILE A 149 -6.40 -4.67 3.93
C ILE A 149 -5.31 -3.78 3.32
N TYR A 150 -5.70 -2.80 2.51
CA TYR A 150 -4.82 -1.82 1.89
C TYR A 150 -3.99 -1.03 2.91
N TYR A 151 -4.62 -0.52 3.98
CA TYR A 151 -3.91 0.22 5.04
C TYR A 151 -2.90 -0.64 5.77
N VAL A 152 -3.29 -1.87 6.14
CA VAL A 152 -2.39 -2.82 6.80
C VAL A 152 -1.22 -3.21 5.90
N ALA A 153 -1.47 -3.43 4.60
CA ALA A 153 -0.43 -3.78 3.64
C ALA A 153 0.58 -2.64 3.46
N ASN A 154 0.12 -1.39 3.38
CA ASN A 154 0.98 -0.21 3.32
C ASN A 154 1.83 -0.06 4.57
N LEU A 155 1.20 -0.12 5.76
CA LEU A 155 1.93 0.04 7.02
C LEU A 155 2.99 -1.05 7.23
N ARG A 156 2.65 -2.32 6.93
CA ARG A 156 3.62 -3.43 6.99
C ARG A 156 4.77 -3.23 6.02
N SER A 157 4.48 -2.74 4.81
CA SER A 157 5.51 -2.49 3.79
C SER A 157 6.44 -1.36 4.20
N THR A 158 5.90 -0.26 4.74
CA THR A 158 6.68 0.87 5.27
C THR A 158 7.57 0.46 6.44
N ILE A 159 7.06 -0.30 7.40
CA ILE A 159 7.86 -0.81 8.52
C ILE A 159 8.96 -1.73 8.01
N LYS A 160 8.64 -2.64 7.07
CA LYS A 160 9.60 -3.55 6.46
C LYS A 160 10.70 -2.81 5.70
N LEU A 161 10.35 -1.78 4.94
CA LEU A 161 11.30 -0.92 4.23
C LEU A 161 12.23 -0.15 5.19
N GLY A 162 11.83 0.06 6.44
CA GLY A 162 12.68 0.66 7.47
C GLY A 162 13.80 -0.22 7.99
N SER A 163 13.84 -1.49 7.60
CA SER A 163 14.94 -2.36 7.99
C SER A 163 16.24 -1.89 7.34
N PRO A 164 17.35 -1.71 8.10
CA PRO A 164 18.65 -1.31 7.56
C PRO A 164 19.19 -2.31 6.52
N LEU A 165 18.64 -3.52 6.52
CA LEU A 165 18.89 -4.60 5.59
C LEU A 165 18.76 -4.20 4.11
N TYR A 166 17.82 -3.31 3.79
CA TYR A 166 17.58 -2.87 2.41
C TYR A 166 18.52 -1.76 1.94
N TYR A 167 19.31 -1.19 2.85
CA TYR A 167 20.20 -0.07 2.59
C TYR A 167 21.69 -0.48 2.62
N ASN A 168 22.04 -1.57 3.30
CA ASN A 168 23.41 -2.06 3.38
C ASN A 168 23.66 -3.22 2.38
N LYS A 169 24.70 -3.07 1.56
CA LYS A 169 25.13 -4.09 0.58
C LYS A 169 25.48 -5.41 1.27
N ASP A 170 26.25 -5.38 2.35
CA ASP A 170 26.80 -6.60 2.96
C ASP A 170 25.70 -7.44 3.59
N ALA A 171 24.75 -6.78 4.27
CA ALA A 171 23.58 -7.43 4.85
C ALA A 171 22.66 -8.05 3.78
N TRP A 172 22.53 -7.40 2.62
CA TRP A 172 21.75 -7.97 1.53
C TRP A 172 22.44 -9.16 0.87
N VAL A 173 23.75 -9.07 0.66
CA VAL A 173 24.57 -10.16 0.12
C VAL A 173 24.50 -11.38 1.03
N GLU A 174 24.55 -11.20 2.35
CA GLU A 174 24.39 -12.27 3.33
C GLU A 174 23.05 -13.01 3.17
N ILE A 175 21.93 -12.28 3.09
CA ILE A 175 20.60 -12.89 2.87
C ILE A 175 20.52 -13.62 1.53
N PHE A 176 21.11 -13.05 0.48
CA PHE A 176 21.10 -13.69 -0.83
C PHE A 176 21.86 -15.03 -0.79
N TYR A 177 23.03 -15.07 -0.14
CA TYR A 177 23.80 -16.30 0.03
C TYR A 177 23.05 -17.32 0.89
N ASP A 178 22.41 -16.91 1.99
CA ASP A 178 21.70 -17.84 2.87
C ASP A 178 20.44 -18.41 2.20
N SER A 179 19.68 -17.59 1.48
CA SER A 179 18.51 -18.01 0.69
C SER A 179 18.88 -19.04 -0.39
N ASN A 180 19.99 -18.82 -1.11
CA ASN A 180 20.48 -19.79 -2.11
C ASN A 180 21.00 -21.08 -1.46
N ARG A 181 21.66 -20.97 -0.29
CA ARG A 181 22.13 -22.14 0.46
C ARG A 181 20.96 -23.03 0.88
N ASP A 182 19.88 -22.47 1.41
CA ASP A 182 18.73 -23.27 1.82
C ASP A 182 17.98 -23.89 0.65
N THR A 183 17.86 -23.17 -0.47
CA THR A 183 17.30 -23.72 -1.71
C THR A 183 18.09 -24.96 -2.17
N SER A 184 19.43 -24.91 -2.11
CA SER A 184 20.28 -26.04 -2.48
C SER A 184 20.10 -27.27 -1.56
N LYS A 185 19.85 -27.06 -0.25
CA LYS A 185 19.57 -28.15 0.70
C LYS A 185 18.24 -28.83 0.42
N ILE A 186 17.23 -28.05 0.04
CA ILE A 186 15.90 -28.56 -0.32
C ILE A 186 16.02 -29.44 -1.58
N GLU A 187 16.68 -28.96 -2.64
CA GLU A 187 16.90 -29.74 -3.86
C GLU A 187 17.68 -31.02 -3.61
N GLN A 188 18.74 -30.97 -2.79
CA GLN A 188 19.47 -32.17 -2.38
C GLN A 188 18.57 -33.18 -1.65
N THR A 189 17.76 -32.71 -0.71
CA THR A 189 16.84 -33.57 0.06
C THR A 189 15.81 -34.22 -0.85
N GLU A 190 15.20 -33.46 -1.77
CA GLU A 190 14.27 -34.02 -2.76
C GLU A 190 14.93 -35.07 -3.66
N SER A 191 16.19 -34.84 -4.09
CA SER A 191 16.93 -35.80 -4.92
C SER A 191 17.20 -37.12 -4.18
N LEU A 192 17.49 -37.06 -2.87
CA LEU A 192 17.69 -38.22 -2.02
C LEU A 192 16.40 -38.99 -1.79
N LEU A 193 15.28 -38.29 -1.60
CA LEU A 193 13.95 -38.90 -1.49
C LEU A 193 13.55 -39.59 -2.78
N ARG A 194 13.74 -38.96 -3.95
CA ARG A 194 13.46 -39.58 -5.26
C ARG A 194 14.26 -40.89 -5.44
N ARG A 195 15.57 -40.88 -5.12
CA ARG A 195 16.42 -42.08 -5.21
C ARG A 195 15.98 -43.21 -4.28
N ARG A 196 15.47 -42.90 -3.08
CA ARG A 196 14.92 -43.90 -2.16
C ARG A 196 13.61 -44.51 -2.68
N VAL A 197 12.76 -43.72 -3.32
CA VAL A 197 11.50 -44.19 -3.92
C VAL A 197 11.77 -45.12 -5.11
N THR A 198 12.73 -44.80 -6.00
CA THR A 198 13.09 -45.68 -7.12
C THR A 198 13.74 -46.98 -6.67
N ARG A 199 14.53 -46.99 -5.58
CA ARG A 199 15.12 -48.22 -5.03
C ARG A 199 14.10 -49.17 -4.37
N LYS A 200 12.92 -48.68 -3.95
CA LYS A 200 11.87 -49.52 -3.36
C LYS A 200 10.95 -50.20 -4.39
N LYS A 201 11.09 -49.87 -5.68
CA LYS A 201 10.28 -50.43 -6.78
C LYS A 201 10.98 -51.56 -7.55
N VAL A 202 12.17 -51.97 -7.12
CA VAL A 202 12.93 -53.13 -7.62
C VAL A 202 12.96 -54.17 -6.51
#